data_AF-A0A536P628-F1
#
_entry.id   AF-A0A536P628-F1
#
_cell.length_a   1.000
_cell.length_b   1.000
_cell.length_c   1.000
_cell.angle_alpha   90.00
_cell.angle_beta   90.00
_cell.angle_gamma   90.00
#
_symmetry.space_group_name_H-M   'P 1'
#
loop_
_entity.id
_entity.type
_entity.pdbx_description
1 polymer ?
#
loop_
_entity_poly.entity_id
_entity_poly.type
_entity_poly.pdbx_seq_one_letter_code
_entity_poly.pdbx_strand_id
1 'polypeptide(L)'
;MSQGQATRSTRGCSRVIHFIAVLQRRLPIGSIADVPERPATAGQIVILNGAPRSGKSSIVTAIQDSFDGPWMNLGVDVFVRHVTPRRYRPGMGLRPGEEGHAIAPLLPALYAALYDSIAAHSRAGLNVVVDVGHYDRTILAESARRLAALPVLFVGVRCPIEVVMERRNAGQAGRESEYATGSEADPIPAPVRRWQDAVHVPGIYDLEVDTSLLSPEECAVAIRRRLEGGPAPSAFRRLADSAK
;
A
#
# COMPACT_ATOMS: atom_id res chain seq x y z
N MET A 1 24.22 -49.55 40.61
CA MET A 1 22.87 -48.96 40.61
C MET A 1 23.00 -47.45 40.63
N SER A 2 22.72 -46.79 39.52
CA SER A 2 22.05 -45.48 39.43
C SER A 2 22.21 -44.98 38.00
N GLN A 3 21.09 -44.97 37.27
CA GLN A 3 20.96 -44.40 35.94
C GLN A 3 20.77 -42.88 36.07
N GLY A 4 21.42 -42.10 35.20
CA GLY A 4 21.13 -40.68 35.00
C GLY A 4 20.85 -40.41 33.53
N GLN A 5 19.58 -40.56 33.11
CA GLN A 5 19.10 -40.15 31.80
C GLN A 5 19.00 -38.62 31.74
N ALA A 6 19.80 -37.97 30.90
CA ALA A 6 19.62 -36.58 30.53
C ALA A 6 18.59 -36.47 29.40
N THR A 7 17.39 -36.01 29.74
CA THR A 7 16.30 -35.70 28.81
C THR A 7 16.62 -34.41 28.04
N ARG A 8 17.05 -34.54 26.78
CA ARG A 8 17.14 -33.39 25.86
C ARG A 8 15.73 -32.97 25.43
N SER A 9 15.33 -31.78 25.88
CA SER A 9 14.12 -31.08 25.46
C SER A 9 14.20 -30.69 23.98
N THR A 10 13.37 -31.30 23.14
CA THR A 10 13.25 -31.03 21.69
C THR A 10 12.09 -30.08 21.35
N ARG A 11 11.61 -29.25 22.28
CA ARG A 11 10.47 -28.35 22.06
C ARG A 11 10.81 -26.97 21.48
N GLY A 12 11.91 -26.86 20.72
CA GLY A 12 12.33 -25.60 20.07
C GLY A 12 12.34 -25.62 18.53
N CYS A 13 12.33 -26.79 17.89
CA CYS A 13 12.61 -26.90 16.45
C CYS A 13 11.36 -26.81 15.56
N SER A 14 10.16 -27.07 16.11
CA SER A 14 8.93 -27.21 15.31
C SER A 14 8.39 -25.86 14.76
N ARG A 15 8.62 -24.73 15.45
CA ARG A 15 8.16 -23.40 14.99
C ARG A 15 9.00 -22.80 13.87
N VAL A 16 10.29 -23.12 13.80
CA VAL A 16 11.20 -22.62 12.75
C VAL A 16 10.96 -23.36 11.43
N ILE A 17 10.65 -24.66 11.49
CA ILE A 17 10.37 -25.47 10.29
C ILE A 17 9.06 -25.05 9.61
N HIS A 18 8.06 -24.59 10.37
CA HIS A 18 6.80 -24.10 9.79
C HIS A 18 6.97 -22.74 9.09
N PHE A 19 7.93 -21.92 9.51
CA PHE A 19 8.20 -20.61 8.89
C PHE A 19 8.97 -20.74 7.56
N ILE A 20 9.83 -21.76 7.43
CA ILE A 20 10.56 -22.05 6.18
C ILE A 20 9.64 -22.70 5.12
N ALA A 21 8.60 -23.44 5.54
CA ALA A 21 7.69 -24.12 4.62
C ALA A 21 6.76 -23.17 3.84
N VAL A 22 6.52 -21.93 4.31
CA VAL A 22 5.73 -20.93 3.58
C VAL A 22 6.55 -20.30 2.43
N LEU A 23 7.88 -20.34 2.51
CA LEU A 23 8.81 -19.71 1.57
C LEU A 23 9.22 -20.59 0.37
N GLN A 24 8.65 -21.80 0.21
CA GLN A 24 8.98 -22.72 -0.89
C GLN A 24 7.78 -23.13 -1.74
N ARG A 25 6.76 -22.27 -1.90
CA ARG A 25 5.88 -22.39 -3.05
C ARG A 25 6.69 -22.03 -4.28
N ARG A 26 7.23 -23.05 -4.98
CA ARG A 26 7.95 -22.89 -6.24
C ARG A 26 7.10 -22.02 -7.16
N LEU A 27 7.63 -20.86 -7.57
CA LEU A 27 7.10 -20.15 -8.73
C LEU A 27 6.95 -21.19 -9.86
N PRO A 28 5.83 -21.21 -10.60
CA PRO A 28 5.74 -22.06 -11.77
C PRO A 28 6.91 -21.70 -12.69
N ILE A 29 7.90 -22.60 -12.79
CA ILE A 29 9.07 -22.41 -13.64
C ILE A 29 8.60 -22.68 -15.06
N GLY A 30 8.00 -21.66 -15.69
CA GLY A 30 7.83 -21.62 -17.14
C GLY A 30 9.17 -21.30 -17.81
N SER A 31 9.41 -21.81 -19.00
CA SER A 31 10.58 -21.42 -19.79
C SER A 31 10.44 -19.95 -20.21
N ILE A 32 11.53 -19.19 -20.23
CA ILE A 32 11.56 -17.84 -20.82
C ILE A 32 11.12 -17.88 -22.31
N ALA A 33 11.28 -19.03 -22.97
CA ALA A 33 10.86 -19.26 -24.35
C ALA A 33 9.34 -19.33 -24.53
N ASP A 34 8.59 -19.56 -23.45
CA ASP A 34 7.13 -19.58 -23.46
C ASP A 34 6.62 -18.17 -23.14
N VAL A 35 6.85 -17.20 -24.03
CA VAL A 35 6.23 -15.87 -23.88
C VAL A 35 4.73 -16.11 -23.85
N PRO A 36 4.05 -15.97 -22.70
CA PRO A 36 2.65 -16.33 -22.63
C PRO A 36 1.87 -15.40 -23.54
N GLU A 37 0.94 -15.95 -24.31
CA GLU A 37 -0.13 -15.13 -24.90
C GLU A 37 -0.76 -14.29 -23.79
N ARG A 38 -1.28 -13.11 -24.16
CA ARG A 38 -1.90 -12.18 -23.21
C ARG A 38 -2.84 -12.96 -22.29
N PRO A 39 -2.66 -12.89 -20.96
CA PRO A 39 -3.40 -13.77 -20.06
C PRO A 39 -4.91 -13.55 -20.21
N ALA A 40 -5.66 -14.64 -20.08
CA ALA A 40 -7.10 -14.63 -20.25
C ALA A 40 -7.82 -13.70 -19.24
N THR A 41 -7.18 -13.40 -18.10
CA THR A 41 -7.71 -12.54 -17.06
C THR A 41 -6.70 -11.49 -16.62
N ALA A 42 -7.20 -10.29 -16.30
CA ALA A 42 -6.38 -9.24 -15.70
C ALA A 42 -6.06 -9.58 -14.23
N GLY A 43 -4.84 -9.26 -13.81
CA GLY A 43 -4.40 -9.38 -12.43
C GLY A 43 -5.14 -8.40 -11.52
N GLN A 44 -5.32 -8.77 -10.25
CA GLN A 44 -6.03 -7.97 -9.26
C GLN A 44 -5.24 -6.71 -8.88
N ILE A 45 -5.94 -5.61 -8.59
CA ILE A 45 -5.32 -4.38 -8.12
C ILE A 45 -5.89 -4.05 -6.73
N VAL A 46 -5.01 -3.89 -5.74
CA VAL A 46 -5.37 -3.39 -4.41
C VAL A 46 -4.69 -2.04 -4.19
N ILE A 47 -5.49 -0.99 -4.00
CA ILE A 47 -4.99 0.36 -3.74
C ILE A 47 -5.31 0.74 -2.30
N LEU A 48 -4.27 1.00 -1.51
CA LEU A 48 -4.33 1.43 -0.13
C LEU A 48 -4.16 2.95 -0.06
N ASN A 49 -5.19 3.68 0.35
CA ASN A 49 -5.15 5.14 0.52
C ASN A 49 -5.24 5.55 1.99
N GLY A 50 -4.38 6.46 2.43
CA GLY A 50 -4.38 6.98 3.80
C GLY A 50 -3.20 7.88 4.10
N ALA A 51 -3.20 8.54 5.25
CA ALA A 51 -2.18 9.51 5.63
C ALA A 51 -0.78 8.88 5.77
N PRO A 52 0.32 9.63 5.58
CA PRO A 52 1.65 9.10 5.85
C PRO A 52 1.77 8.65 7.31
N ARG A 53 2.35 7.46 7.53
CA ARG A 53 2.42 6.71 8.82
C ARG A 53 1.12 6.01 9.27
N SER A 54 0.10 5.92 8.40
CA SER A 54 -1.11 5.12 8.68
C SER A 54 -0.93 3.60 8.56
N GLY A 55 0.26 3.08 8.28
CA GLY A 55 0.52 1.63 8.21
C GLY A 55 0.38 1.00 6.82
N LYS A 56 0.08 1.77 5.75
CA LYS A 56 -0.05 1.24 4.37
C LYS A 56 1.10 0.36 3.94
N SER A 57 2.35 0.82 4.07
CA SER A 57 3.53 0.06 3.63
C SER A 57 3.68 -1.27 4.37
N SER A 58 3.29 -1.34 5.64
CA SER A 58 3.28 -2.60 6.40
C SER A 58 2.20 -3.56 5.89
N ILE A 59 1.02 -3.04 5.52
CA ILE A 59 -0.04 -3.85 4.89
C ILE A 59 0.43 -4.35 3.52
N VAL A 60 1.12 -3.52 2.73
CA VAL A 60 1.73 -3.95 1.47
C VAL A 60 2.66 -5.14 1.68
N THR A 61 3.58 -5.05 2.64
CA THR A 61 4.47 -6.18 3.00
C THR A 61 3.68 -7.42 3.39
N ALA A 62 2.68 -7.28 4.28
CA ALA A 62 1.84 -8.40 4.69
C ALA A 62 1.07 -9.05 3.52
N ILE A 63 0.62 -8.27 2.53
CA ILE A 63 0.01 -8.79 1.29
C ILE A 63 1.05 -9.58 0.49
N GLN A 64 2.22 -8.99 0.22
CA GLN A 64 3.28 -9.63 -0.57
C GLN A 64 3.79 -10.94 0.06
N ASP A 65 3.87 -10.98 1.39
CA ASP A 65 4.37 -12.16 2.13
C ASP A 65 3.33 -13.28 2.23
N SER A 66 2.03 -12.97 2.19
CA SER A 66 0.98 -13.94 2.51
C SER A 66 0.08 -14.33 1.34
N PHE A 67 -0.09 -13.50 0.31
CA PHE A 67 -1.00 -13.77 -0.79
C PHE A 67 -0.37 -14.73 -1.80
N ASP A 68 -1.21 -15.51 -2.48
CA ASP A 68 -0.75 -16.40 -3.53
C ASP A 68 -0.39 -15.62 -4.82
N GLY A 69 0.68 -16.04 -5.48
CA GLY A 69 1.17 -15.45 -6.72
C GLY A 69 1.95 -14.15 -6.55
N PRO A 70 2.49 -13.58 -7.64
CA PRO A 70 3.27 -12.35 -7.58
C PRO A 70 2.38 -11.13 -7.32
N TRP A 71 2.73 -10.35 -6.29
CA TRP A 71 2.12 -9.05 -5.98
C TRP A 71 3.17 -7.94 -6.09
N MET A 72 3.05 -7.13 -7.14
CA MET A 72 3.98 -6.04 -7.42
C MET A 72 3.60 -4.80 -6.62
N ASN A 73 4.53 -4.23 -5.85
CA ASN A 73 4.32 -2.94 -5.21
C ASN A 73 4.62 -1.79 -6.19
N LEU A 74 3.59 -1.06 -6.62
CA LEU A 74 3.70 0.14 -7.43
C LEU A 74 3.17 1.36 -6.67
N GLY A 75 3.56 1.53 -5.41
CA GLY A 75 3.16 2.63 -4.54
C GLY A 75 3.95 3.94 -4.71
N VAL A 76 3.38 5.04 -4.22
CA VAL A 76 4.02 6.37 -4.19
C VAL A 76 5.34 6.34 -3.43
N ASP A 77 5.43 5.58 -2.32
CA ASP A 77 6.67 5.48 -1.55
C ASP A 77 7.82 4.90 -2.39
N VAL A 78 7.56 3.85 -3.17
CA VAL A 78 8.54 3.26 -4.11
C VAL A 78 8.94 4.28 -5.18
N PHE A 79 7.96 4.92 -5.81
CA PHE A 79 8.21 5.88 -6.88
C PHE A 79 8.98 7.11 -6.41
N VAL A 80 8.69 7.64 -5.23
CA VAL A 80 9.41 8.80 -4.69
C VAL A 80 10.85 8.42 -4.32
N ARG A 81 11.06 7.26 -3.69
CA ARG A 81 12.39 6.83 -3.18
C ARG A 81 13.32 6.30 -4.25
N HIS A 82 12.81 5.52 -5.20
CA HIS A 82 13.63 4.71 -6.09
C HIS A 82 13.53 5.09 -7.55
N VAL A 83 12.44 5.75 -7.97
CA VAL A 83 12.22 6.10 -9.39
C VAL A 83 12.46 7.59 -9.64
N THR A 84 11.90 8.46 -8.79
CA THR A 84 11.93 9.91 -8.98
C THR A 84 13.34 10.45 -8.69
N PRO A 85 13.97 11.17 -9.64
CA PRO A 85 15.28 11.79 -9.43
C PRO A 85 15.27 12.72 -8.22
N ARG A 86 16.35 12.74 -7.43
CA ARG A 86 16.43 13.51 -6.18
C ARG A 86 16.02 14.99 -6.33
N ARG A 87 16.41 15.64 -7.43
CA ARG A 87 16.07 17.05 -7.72
C ARG A 87 14.58 17.33 -7.95
N TYR A 88 13.78 16.30 -8.17
CA TYR A 88 12.33 16.39 -8.38
C TYR A 88 11.53 15.85 -7.18
N ARG A 89 12.18 15.54 -6.06
CA ARG A 89 11.50 15.17 -4.82
C ARG A 89 10.93 16.45 -4.16
N PRO A 90 9.75 16.38 -3.51
CA PRO A 90 9.05 15.17 -3.08
C PRO A 90 8.24 14.46 -4.18
N GLY A 91 8.10 15.03 -5.38
CA GLY A 91 7.32 14.41 -6.46
C GLY A 91 5.87 14.17 -6.02
N MET A 92 5.35 12.95 -6.24
CA MET A 92 4.01 12.53 -5.77
C MET A 92 3.87 12.52 -4.23
N GLY A 93 4.96 12.70 -3.48
CA GLY A 93 4.93 12.93 -2.04
C GLY A 93 4.63 14.38 -1.63
N LEU A 94 4.35 15.28 -2.58
CA LEU A 94 4.00 16.68 -2.28
C LEU A 94 2.77 16.72 -1.37
N ARG A 95 2.81 17.55 -0.33
CA ARG A 95 1.79 17.55 0.72
C ARG A 95 0.63 18.48 0.36
N PRO A 96 -0.60 18.22 0.86
CA PRO A 96 -1.68 19.19 0.75
C PRO A 96 -1.26 20.55 1.34
N GLY A 97 -1.67 21.65 0.72
CA GLY A 97 -1.28 23.01 1.13
C GLY A 97 0.11 23.45 0.66
N GLU A 98 0.76 22.70 -0.23
CA GLU A 98 2.05 23.05 -0.86
C GLU A 98 1.89 23.25 -2.39
N GLU A 99 0.72 23.70 -2.86
CA GLU A 99 0.38 23.82 -4.29
C GLU A 99 1.30 24.78 -5.05
N GLY A 100 1.93 25.75 -4.37
CA GLY A 100 2.92 26.66 -4.94
C GLY A 100 4.31 26.04 -5.16
N HIS A 101 4.54 24.78 -4.81
CA HIS A 101 5.83 24.12 -4.99
C HIS A 101 6.15 23.95 -6.48
N ALA A 102 7.42 24.17 -6.87
CA ALA A 102 7.88 24.06 -8.26
C ALA A 102 7.65 22.68 -8.93
N ILE A 103 7.28 21.65 -8.17
CA ILE A 103 7.01 20.30 -8.67
C ILE A 103 5.52 20.09 -8.98
N ALA A 104 4.63 20.94 -8.44
CA ALA A 104 3.18 20.80 -8.58
C ALA A 104 2.73 20.66 -10.04
N PRO A 105 3.30 21.39 -11.03
CA PRO A 105 2.93 21.23 -12.44
C PRO A 105 3.21 19.83 -13.02
N LEU A 106 4.13 19.06 -12.42
CA LEU A 106 4.45 17.70 -12.86
C LEU A 106 3.57 16.62 -12.22
N LEU A 107 2.81 16.94 -11.16
CA LEU A 107 1.99 15.95 -10.44
C LEU A 107 1.01 15.21 -11.36
N PRO A 108 0.23 15.87 -12.23
CA PRO A 108 -0.69 15.16 -13.11
C PRO A 108 0.01 14.12 -13.99
N ALA A 109 1.18 14.45 -14.54
CA ALA A 109 1.97 13.54 -15.37
C ALA A 109 2.55 12.37 -14.57
N LEU A 110 3.04 12.63 -13.35
CA LEU A 110 3.59 11.60 -12.47
C LEU A 110 2.50 10.59 -12.05
N TYR A 111 1.32 11.06 -11.65
CA TYR A 111 0.20 10.20 -11.30
C TYR A 111 -0.37 9.48 -12.53
N ALA A 112 -0.46 10.13 -13.69
CA ALA A 112 -0.86 9.46 -14.93
C ALA A 112 0.06 8.28 -15.25
N ALA A 113 1.39 8.49 -15.24
CA ALA A 113 2.37 7.46 -15.50
C ALA A 113 2.34 6.31 -14.47
N LEU A 114 2.15 6.63 -13.19
CA LEU A 114 1.95 5.64 -12.13
C LEU A 114 0.74 4.75 -12.43
N TYR A 115 -0.41 5.35 -12.70
CA TYR A 115 -1.66 4.61 -12.93
C TYR A 115 -1.68 3.85 -14.26
N ASP A 116 -1.04 4.37 -15.31
CA ASP A 116 -0.86 3.63 -16.56
C ASP A 116 0.07 2.42 -16.36
N SER A 117 1.08 2.55 -15.50
CA SER A 117 1.96 1.43 -15.13
C SER A 117 1.20 0.34 -14.36
N ILE A 118 0.35 0.74 -13.41
CA ILE A 118 -0.54 -0.17 -12.67
C ILE A 118 -1.47 -0.91 -13.65
N ALA A 119 -2.09 -0.19 -14.59
CA ALA A 119 -2.95 -0.77 -15.60
C ALA A 119 -2.20 -1.78 -16.49
N ALA A 120 -0.98 -1.46 -16.91
CA ALA A 120 -0.16 -2.33 -17.73
C ALA A 120 0.17 -3.66 -17.03
N HIS A 121 0.55 -3.63 -15.74
CA HIS A 121 0.84 -4.83 -14.96
C HIS A 121 -0.40 -5.72 -14.80
N SER A 122 -1.55 -5.13 -14.44
CA SER A 122 -2.81 -5.86 -14.33
C SER A 122 -3.22 -6.49 -15.66
N ARG A 123 -3.12 -5.76 -16.79
CA ARG A 123 -3.41 -6.32 -18.13
C ARG A 123 -2.43 -7.42 -18.54
N ALA A 124 -1.22 -7.44 -17.99
CA ALA A 124 -0.25 -8.51 -18.15
C ALA A 124 -0.47 -9.68 -17.16
N GLY A 125 -1.57 -9.69 -16.40
CA GLY A 125 -1.92 -10.77 -15.47
C GLY A 125 -1.22 -10.69 -14.11
N LEU A 126 -0.42 -9.66 -13.84
CA LEU A 126 0.26 -9.49 -12.56
C LEU A 126 -0.65 -8.79 -11.56
N ASN A 127 -0.70 -9.30 -10.33
CA ASN A 127 -1.38 -8.60 -9.25
C ASN A 127 -0.55 -7.40 -8.79
N VAL A 128 -1.23 -6.32 -8.43
CA VAL A 128 -0.60 -5.07 -8.02
C VAL A 128 -1.15 -4.62 -6.67
N VAL A 129 -0.27 -4.26 -5.75
CA VAL A 129 -0.62 -3.56 -4.53
C VAL A 129 0.02 -2.17 -4.55
N VAL A 130 -0.70 -1.15 -4.12
CA VAL A 130 -0.31 0.25 -4.26
C VAL A 130 -0.55 0.97 -2.94
N ASP A 131 0.48 1.56 -2.35
CA ASP A 131 0.30 2.56 -1.28
C ASP A 131 0.28 3.98 -1.85
N VAL A 132 -0.77 4.74 -1.55
CA VAL A 132 -0.96 6.13 -2.00
C VAL A 132 -1.50 6.99 -0.87
N GLY A 133 -1.32 8.31 -0.99
CA GLY A 133 -2.03 9.31 -0.20
C GLY A 133 -2.71 10.29 -1.16
N HIS A 134 -3.89 9.93 -1.65
CA HIS A 134 -4.67 10.81 -2.54
C HIS A 134 -5.41 11.85 -1.70
N TYR A 135 -5.04 13.12 -1.87
CA TYR A 135 -5.75 14.26 -1.27
C TYR A 135 -6.35 15.21 -2.31
N ASP A 136 -5.86 15.17 -3.55
CA ASP A 136 -6.39 15.96 -4.65
C ASP A 136 -7.51 15.18 -5.36
N ARG A 137 -8.72 15.74 -5.35
CA ARG A 137 -9.92 15.09 -5.91
C ARG A 137 -9.84 14.94 -7.42
N THR A 138 -9.21 15.88 -8.13
CA THR A 138 -9.10 15.88 -9.59
C THR A 138 -8.13 14.79 -10.03
N ILE A 139 -6.96 14.71 -9.38
CA ILE A 139 -5.99 13.64 -9.61
C ILE A 139 -6.61 12.28 -9.29
N LEU A 140 -7.29 12.14 -8.14
CA LEU A 140 -7.94 10.88 -7.77
C LEU A 140 -8.97 10.43 -8.82
N ALA A 141 -9.81 11.35 -9.31
CA ALA A 141 -10.82 11.01 -10.32
C ALA A 141 -10.19 10.63 -11.68
N GLU A 142 -9.12 11.31 -12.10
CA GLU A 142 -8.39 10.97 -13.32
C GLU A 142 -7.64 9.63 -13.20
N SER A 143 -7.00 9.40 -12.06
CA SER A 143 -6.45 8.09 -11.69
C SER A 143 -7.50 6.99 -11.72
N ALA A 144 -8.72 7.28 -11.26
CA ALA A 144 -9.81 6.33 -11.27
C ALA A 144 -10.29 5.97 -12.68
N ARG A 145 -10.39 6.95 -13.59
CA ARG A 145 -10.74 6.73 -15.00
C ARG A 145 -9.76 5.78 -15.69
N ARG A 146 -8.46 5.87 -15.40
CA ARG A 146 -7.42 5.01 -15.99
C ARG A 146 -7.59 3.53 -15.67
N LEU A 147 -8.20 3.21 -14.53
CA LEU A 147 -8.42 1.83 -14.07
C LEU A 147 -9.89 1.40 -14.10
N ALA A 148 -10.80 2.19 -14.67
CA ALA A 148 -12.25 1.97 -14.57
C ALA A 148 -12.74 0.60 -15.12
N ALA A 149 -11.98 -0.01 -16.03
CA ALA A 149 -12.26 -1.32 -16.63
C ALA A 149 -11.40 -2.46 -16.04
N LEU A 150 -10.72 -2.23 -14.92
CA LEU A 150 -9.82 -3.20 -14.29
C LEU A 150 -10.34 -3.61 -12.89
N PRO A 151 -9.94 -4.80 -12.39
CA PRO A 151 -10.40 -5.30 -11.09
C PRO A 151 -9.69 -4.59 -9.94
N VAL A 152 -10.16 -3.39 -9.58
CA VAL A 152 -9.59 -2.54 -8.53
C VAL A 152 -10.40 -2.65 -7.24
N LEU A 153 -9.75 -3.09 -6.15
CA LEU A 153 -10.26 -2.91 -4.79
C LEU A 153 -9.61 -1.67 -4.17
N PHE A 154 -10.42 -0.66 -3.84
CA PHE A 154 -9.93 0.55 -3.19
C PHE A 154 -10.16 0.52 -1.68
N VAL A 155 -9.08 0.59 -0.91
CA VAL A 155 -9.08 0.41 0.55
C VAL A 155 -8.69 1.71 1.25
N GLY A 156 -9.56 2.21 2.12
CA GLY A 156 -9.26 3.30 3.04
C GLY A 156 -8.51 2.79 4.27
N VAL A 157 -7.25 3.19 4.44
CA VAL A 157 -6.42 2.85 5.59
C VAL A 157 -6.49 3.96 6.62
N ARG A 158 -7.42 3.80 7.57
CA ARG A 158 -7.68 4.71 8.67
C ARG A 158 -6.64 4.54 9.77
N CYS A 159 -6.31 5.66 10.40
CA CYS A 159 -5.50 5.71 11.61
C CYS A 159 -5.80 7.05 12.30
N PRO A 160 -6.15 7.06 13.60
CA PRO A 160 -6.24 8.27 14.39
C PRO A 160 -4.92 9.06 14.35
N ILE A 161 -5.03 10.39 14.36
CA ILE A 161 -3.87 11.29 14.21
C ILE A 161 -2.92 11.17 15.41
N GLU A 162 -3.45 10.84 16.58
CA GLU A 162 -2.71 10.60 17.81
C GLU A 162 -1.78 9.40 17.64
N VAL A 163 -2.30 8.28 17.12
CA VAL A 163 -1.51 7.08 16.81
C VAL A 163 -0.49 7.35 15.71
N VAL A 164 -0.84 8.16 14.71
CA VAL A 164 0.11 8.64 13.68
C VAL A 164 1.27 9.40 14.34
N MET A 165 0.99 10.27 15.32
CA MET A 165 2.01 11.04 16.02
C MET A 165 2.87 10.18 16.95
N GLU A 166 2.27 9.25 17.69
CA GLU A 166 3.01 8.26 18.49
C GLU A 166 4.03 7.51 17.62
N ARG A 167 3.58 7.01 16.46
CA ARG A 167 4.45 6.36 15.48
C ARG A 167 5.55 7.31 15.00
N ARG A 168 5.24 8.57 14.68
CA ARG A 168 6.25 9.54 14.21
C ARG A 168 7.30 9.82 15.26
N ASN A 169 6.89 10.03 16.51
CA ASN A 169 7.77 10.37 17.62
C ASN A 169 8.68 9.18 18.01
N ALA A 170 8.20 7.94 17.88
CA ALA A 170 9.02 6.74 18.04
C ALA A 170 10.08 6.56 16.93
N GLY A 171 9.95 7.30 15.82
CA GLY A 171 10.86 7.23 14.69
C GLY A 171 10.69 5.99 13.81
N GLN A 172 11.58 5.86 12.83
CA GLN A 172 11.75 4.66 12.02
C GLN A 172 13.20 4.63 11.51
N ALA A 173 13.89 3.53 11.78
CA ALA A 173 15.26 3.33 11.32
C ALA A 173 15.33 3.45 9.79
N GLY A 174 16.29 4.23 9.28
CA GLY A 174 16.48 4.52 7.85
C GLY A 174 15.51 5.54 7.26
N ARG A 175 14.65 6.16 8.07
CA ARG A 175 13.76 7.28 7.70
C ARG A 175 13.84 8.43 8.70
N GLU A 176 14.98 8.53 9.38
CA GLU A 176 15.28 9.60 10.32
C GLU A 176 15.10 10.95 9.58
N SER A 177 14.39 11.89 10.22
CA SER A 177 14.10 13.23 9.68
C SER A 177 13.18 13.30 8.45
N GLU A 178 12.64 12.20 7.93
CA GLU A 178 11.70 12.24 6.78
C GLU A 178 10.31 12.79 7.16
N TYR A 179 9.94 12.69 8.43
CA TYR A 179 8.62 13.04 8.94
C TYR A 179 8.73 14.12 10.02
N ALA A 180 7.85 15.11 9.94
CA ALA A 180 7.66 16.06 11.03
C ALA A 180 7.21 15.29 12.29
N THR A 181 7.95 15.50 13.38
CA THR A 181 7.66 15.01 14.73
C THR A 181 6.94 16.10 15.53
N GLY A 182 6.23 15.70 16.58
CA GLY A 182 5.62 16.66 17.51
C GLY A 182 6.67 17.30 18.41
N SER A 183 6.32 18.46 18.97
CA SER A 183 7.02 19.11 20.08
C SER A 183 6.03 19.48 21.17
N GLU A 184 6.49 19.89 22.35
CA GLU A 184 5.58 20.38 23.41
C GLU A 184 4.73 21.58 22.94
N ALA A 185 5.30 22.48 22.13
CA ALA A 185 4.63 23.68 21.63
C ALA A 185 3.72 23.42 20.40
N ASP A 186 4.03 22.40 19.59
CA ASP A 186 3.18 21.95 18.47
C ASP A 186 3.15 20.42 18.45
N PRO A 187 2.25 19.79 19.22
CA PRO A 187 2.17 18.34 19.34
C PRO A 187 1.78 17.63 18.04
N ILE A 188 1.09 18.33 17.13
CA ILE A 188 0.64 17.77 15.85
C ILE A 188 0.95 18.78 14.74
N PRO A 189 2.10 18.70 14.06
CA PRO A 189 2.49 19.70 13.07
C PRO A 189 1.45 19.92 11.97
N ALA A 190 1.32 21.17 11.48
CA ALA A 190 0.33 21.53 10.46
C ALA A 190 0.31 20.62 9.21
N PRO A 191 1.45 20.16 8.65
CA PRO A 191 1.43 19.21 7.53
C PRO A 191 0.77 17.87 7.86
N VAL A 192 0.81 17.41 9.12
CA VAL A 192 0.17 16.16 9.56
C VAL A 192 -1.34 16.34 9.57
N ARG A 193 -1.83 17.46 10.14
CA ARG A 193 -3.27 17.81 10.14
C ARG A 193 -3.82 17.87 8.71
N ARG A 194 -3.14 18.59 7.81
CA ARG A 194 -3.56 18.71 6.41
C ARG A 194 -3.69 17.35 5.70
N TRP A 195 -2.77 16.42 5.98
CA TRP A 195 -2.88 15.05 5.48
C TRP A 195 -4.10 14.32 6.05
N GLN A 196 -4.31 14.40 7.37
CA GLN A 196 -5.42 13.75 8.05
C GLN A 196 -6.79 14.23 7.52
N ASP A 197 -6.92 15.54 7.30
CA ASP A 197 -8.16 16.16 6.87
C ASP A 197 -8.49 15.86 5.40
N ALA A 198 -7.47 15.81 4.53
CA ALA A 198 -7.68 15.77 3.09
C ALA A 198 -7.67 14.36 2.49
N VAL A 199 -6.88 13.42 3.03
CA VAL A 199 -6.56 12.15 2.33
C VAL A 199 -7.76 11.19 2.17
N HIS A 200 -8.76 11.35 3.03
CA HIS A 200 -9.96 10.50 3.00
C HIS A 200 -11.16 11.19 2.37
N VAL A 201 -10.95 12.29 1.65
CA VAL A 201 -12.00 13.01 0.95
C VAL A 201 -11.96 12.61 -0.53
N PRO A 202 -13.05 12.10 -1.15
CA PRO A 202 -14.44 12.14 -0.70
C PRO A 202 -14.92 10.94 0.15
N GLY A 203 -14.04 10.00 0.51
CA GLY A 203 -14.39 8.90 1.42
C GLY A 203 -15.09 7.72 0.75
N ILE A 204 -14.88 7.57 -0.56
CA ILE A 204 -15.44 6.47 -1.35
C ILE A 204 -14.42 5.33 -1.38
N TYR A 205 -14.69 4.25 -0.66
CA TYR A 205 -13.87 3.03 -0.60
C TYR A 205 -14.73 1.78 -0.74
N ASP A 206 -14.13 0.68 -1.18
CA ASP A 206 -14.77 -0.65 -1.21
C ASP A 206 -14.60 -1.42 0.11
N LEU A 207 -13.60 -1.02 0.91
CA LEU A 207 -13.27 -1.52 2.23
C LEU A 207 -12.56 -0.41 3.02
N GLU A 208 -12.78 -0.33 4.32
CA GLU A 208 -11.98 0.47 5.23
C GLU A 208 -11.37 -0.42 6.32
N VAL A 209 -10.11 -0.16 6.67
CA VAL A 209 -9.40 -0.84 7.75
C VAL A 209 -8.81 0.22 8.68
N ASP A 210 -8.83 -0.06 9.99
CA ASP A 210 -8.25 0.83 11.00
C ASP A 210 -7.01 0.19 11.62
N THR A 211 -5.84 0.79 11.37
CA THR A 211 -4.56 0.27 11.86
C THR A 211 -4.26 0.63 13.31
N SER A 212 -5.16 1.35 14.00
CA SER A 212 -5.12 1.45 15.45
C SER A 212 -5.77 0.24 16.14
N LEU A 213 -6.60 -0.51 15.41
CA LEU A 213 -7.33 -1.66 15.92
C LEU A 213 -6.82 -3.00 15.38
N LEU A 214 -6.29 -2.99 14.15
CA LEU A 214 -5.86 -4.18 13.43
C LEU A 214 -4.35 -4.14 13.15
N SER A 215 -3.71 -5.30 13.24
CA SER A 215 -2.35 -5.49 12.74
C SER A 215 -2.30 -5.42 11.20
N PRO A 216 -1.11 -5.20 10.60
CA PRO A 216 -0.96 -5.29 9.15
C PRO A 216 -1.42 -6.63 8.55
N GLU A 217 -1.17 -7.73 9.25
CA GLU A 217 -1.58 -9.08 8.85
C GLU A 217 -3.09 -9.25 8.91
N GLU A 218 -3.74 -8.74 9.96
CA GLU A 218 -5.21 -8.75 10.08
C GLU A 218 -5.86 -7.90 8.99
N CYS A 219 -5.27 -6.74 8.65
CA CYS A 219 -5.70 -5.93 7.51
C CYS A 219 -5.56 -6.71 6.19
N ALA A 220 -4.45 -7.41 5.97
CA ALA A 220 -4.24 -8.23 4.77
C ALA A 220 -5.26 -9.38 4.68
N VAL A 221 -5.61 -10.02 5.80
CA VAL A 221 -6.67 -11.04 5.87
C VAL A 221 -8.03 -10.44 5.51
N ALA A 222 -8.37 -9.26 6.04
CA ALA A 222 -9.62 -8.57 5.70
C ALA A 222 -9.70 -8.24 4.21
N ILE A 223 -8.61 -7.76 3.62
CA ILE A 223 -8.49 -7.49 2.18
C ILE A 223 -8.68 -8.76 1.36
N ARG A 224 -8.06 -9.88 1.76
CA ARG A 224 -8.21 -11.17 1.07
C ARG A 224 -9.67 -11.63 1.06
N ARG A 225 -10.32 -11.64 2.23
CA ARG A 225 -11.74 -12.00 2.35
C ARG A 225 -12.63 -11.12 1.46
N ARG A 226 -12.31 -9.83 1.37
CA ARG A 226 -13.03 -8.88 0.53
C ARG A 226 -12.84 -9.16 -0.97
N LEU A 227 -11.68 -9.66 -1.39
CA LEU A 227 -11.42 -10.08 -2.77
C LEU A 227 -12.13 -11.39 -3.12
N GLU A 228 -12.15 -12.37 -2.20
CA GLU A 228 -12.68 -13.72 -2.46
C GLU A 228 -14.21 -13.82 -2.38
N GLY A 229 -14.84 -13.07 -1.47
CA GLY A 229 -16.27 -13.22 -1.16
C GLY A 229 -17.07 -11.92 -1.04
N GLY A 230 -16.45 -10.77 -1.31
CA GLY A 230 -17.12 -9.49 -1.23
C GLY A 230 -17.91 -9.13 -2.49
N PRO A 231 -18.80 -8.11 -2.42
CA PRO A 231 -19.48 -7.60 -3.62
C PRO A 231 -18.48 -7.04 -4.62
N ALA A 232 -18.85 -6.96 -5.90
CA ALA A 232 -17.97 -6.38 -6.92
C ALA A 232 -17.49 -4.98 -6.51
N PRO A 233 -16.18 -4.69 -6.51
CA PRO A 233 -15.67 -3.35 -6.23
C PRO A 233 -16.27 -2.30 -7.17
N SER A 234 -16.60 -1.14 -6.63
CA SER A 234 -17.29 -0.06 -7.35
C SER A 234 -16.72 1.32 -7.08
N ALA A 235 -15.85 1.48 -6.07
CA ALA A 235 -15.33 2.78 -5.64
C ALA A 235 -14.66 3.54 -6.79
N PHE A 236 -13.79 2.88 -7.57
CA PHE A 236 -13.10 3.50 -8.70
C PHE A 236 -14.05 3.93 -9.82
N ARG A 237 -15.08 3.15 -10.12
CA ARG A 237 -16.12 3.55 -11.09
C ARG A 237 -16.84 4.81 -10.61
N ARG A 238 -17.28 4.82 -9.35
CA ARG A 238 -17.95 5.98 -8.75
C ARG A 238 -17.06 7.23 -8.73
N LEU A 239 -15.77 7.08 -8.42
CA LEU A 239 -14.81 8.18 -8.41
C LEU A 239 -14.56 8.73 -9.82
N ALA A 240 -14.49 7.87 -10.84
CA ALA A 240 -14.35 8.28 -12.23
C ALA A 240 -15.53 9.14 -12.71
N ASP A 241 -16.74 8.83 -12.24
CA ASP A 241 -17.99 9.53 -12.58
C ASP A 241 -18.21 10.82 -11.77
N SER A 242 -17.56 10.98 -10.62
CA SER A 242 -17.78 12.08 -9.66
C SER A 242 -17.12 13.41 -10.05
N ALA A 243 -16.36 13.46 -11.14
CA ALA A 243 -15.63 14.65 -11.59
C ALA A 243 -16.25 15.33 -12.83
N LYS A 244 -17.58 15.23 -12.98
CA LYS A 244 -18.35 16.09 -13.88
C LYS A 244 -18.76 17.38 -13.18
#